data_AF-A0A9E2R1D9-F1
#
_entry.id   AF-A0A9E2R1D9-F1
#
_cell.length_a   1.000
_cell.length_b   1.000
_cell.length_c   1.000
_cell.angle_alpha   90.00
_cell.angle_beta   90.00
_cell.angle_gamma   90.00
#
_symmetry.space_group_name_H-M   'P 1'
#
loop_
_entity.id
_entity.type
_entity.pdbx_description
1 polymer ?
#
loop_
_entity_poly.entity_id
_entity_poly.type
_entity_poly.pdbx_seq_one_letter_code
_entity_poly.pdbx_strand_id
1 'polypeptide(L)' 'LVEFKGADFFLTGKLDGLSTSTSQGRSDYILYTFQLIDARTSDIIWEDSAEIKKQGLEDAVYR' A
#
# COMPACT_ATOMS: atom_id res chain seq x y z
N LEU A 1 -17.18 -27.23 -6.45
CA LEU A 1 -16.41 -26.08 -5.94
C LEU A 1 -16.79 -24.90 -6.81
N VAL A 2 -17.51 -23.93 -6.26
CA VAL A 2 -17.98 -22.74 -6.99
C VAL A 2 -17.05 -21.59 -6.62
N GLU A 3 -16.38 -21.01 -7.60
CA GLU A 3 -15.60 -19.78 -7.44
C GLU A 3 -16.47 -18.66 -6.91
N PHE A 4 -15.89 -17.78 -6.09
CA PHE A 4 -16.61 -16.60 -5.62
C PHE A 4 -17.00 -15.72 -6.81
N LYS A 5 -18.30 -15.74 -7.15
CA LYS A 5 -18.88 -15.01 -8.28
C LYS A 5 -18.21 -15.32 -9.64
N GLY A 6 -17.53 -16.46 -9.78
CA GLY A 6 -16.86 -16.88 -11.03
C GLY A 6 -15.50 -16.21 -11.29
N ALA A 7 -14.82 -15.71 -10.26
CA ALA A 7 -13.44 -15.22 -10.39
C ALA A 7 -12.42 -16.33 -10.09
N ASP A 8 -11.38 -16.44 -10.91
CA ASP A 8 -10.27 -17.37 -10.69
C ASP A 8 -9.33 -16.91 -9.54
N PHE A 9 -9.20 -15.60 -9.33
CA PHE A 9 -8.29 -15.02 -8.34
C PHE A 9 -8.90 -13.85 -7.55
N PHE A 10 -8.45 -13.69 -6.31
CA PHE A 10 -8.64 -12.47 -5.51
C PHE A 10 -7.36 -11.67 -5.45
N LEU A 11 -7.43 -10.38 -5.77
CA LEU A 11 -6.38 -9.43 -5.42
C LEU A 11 -6.79 -8.74 -4.12
N THR A 12 -6.02 -8.95 -3.06
CA THR A 12 -6.18 -8.25 -1.78
C THR A 12 -4.94 -7.44 -1.48
N GLY A 13 -5.07 -6.44 -0.60
CA GLY A 13 -3.94 -5.65 -0.18
C GLY A 13 -4.19 -4.85 1.09
N LYS A 14 -3.10 -4.35 1.66
CA LYS A 14 -3.12 -3.49 2.84
C LYS A 14 -2.44 -2.16 2.52
N LEU A 15 -3.00 -1.08 3.05
CA LEU A 15 -2.41 0.25 3.05
C LEU A 15 -1.99 0.57 4.48
N ASP A 16 -0.68 0.67 4.71
CA ASP A 16 -0.10 1.16 5.95
C ASP A 16 0.51 2.54 5.70
N GLY A 17 0.31 3.46 6.63
CA GLY A 17 0.77 4.84 6.51
C GLY A 17 1.33 5.36 7.83
N LEU A 18 2.44 6.09 7.75
CA LEU A 18 3.01 6.85 8.85
C LEU A 18 3.27 8.29 8.39
N SER A 19 2.63 9.24 9.06
CA SER A 19 2.85 10.67 8.84
C SER A 19 3.59 11.26 10.04
N THR A 20 4.70 11.93 9.78
CA THR A 20 5.49 12.66 10.78
C THR A 20 5.55 14.13 10.40
N SER A 21 5.31 15.02 11.35
CA SER A 21 5.46 16.47 11.18
C SER A 21 6.38 17.00 12.28
N THR A 22 7.43 17.72 11.91
CA THR A 22 8.34 18.41 12.83
C THR A 22 8.47 19.87 12.42
N SER A 23 9.11 20.70 13.25
CA SER A 23 9.44 22.09 12.89
C SER A 23 10.41 22.23 11.71
N GLN A 24 10.94 21.13 11.18
CA GLN A 24 11.86 21.08 10.04
C GLN A 24 11.19 20.53 8.77
N GLY A 25 9.91 20.17 8.83
CA GLY A 25 9.16 19.68 7.69
C GLY A 25 8.20 18.54 8.00
N ARG A 26 7.54 18.05 6.94
CA ARG A 26 6.58 16.96 7.00
C ARG A 26 7.03 15.80 6.12
N SER A 27 6.91 14.59 6.64
CA SER A 27 7.19 13.36 5.90
C SER A 27 6.01 12.41 5.99
N ASP A 28 5.62 11.84 4.85
CA ASP A 28 4.63 10.78 4.75
C ASP A 28 5.29 9.53 4.17
N TYR A 29 5.15 8.41 4.86
CA TYR A 29 5.57 7.07 4.43
C TYR A 29 4.32 6.24 4.20
N ILE A 30 4.18 5.66 3.00
CA ILE A 30 3.04 4.80 2.65
C ILE A 30 3.60 3.49 2.12
N LEU A 31 3.12 2.37 2.67
CA LEU A 31 3.42 1.02 2.20
C LEU A 31 2.13 0.38 1.70
N TYR A 32 2.14 -0.05 0.45
CA TYR A 32 1.13 -0.93 -0.12
C TYR A 32 1.67 -2.34 -0.16
N THR A 33 0.88 -3.31 0.29
CA THR A 33 1.17 -4.74 0.08
C THR A 33 0.02 -5.37 -0.67
N PHE A 34 0.34 -6.33 -1.55
CA PHE A 34 -0.63 -7.02 -2.37
C PHE A 34 -0.39 -8.53 -2.34
N GLN A 35 -1.49 -9.29 -2.38
CA GLN A 35 -1.48 -10.74 -2.54
C GLN A 35 -2.50 -11.14 -3.59
N LEU A 36 -2.09 -12.00 -4.52
CA LEU A 36 -2.99 -12.66 -5.47
C LEU A 36 -3.28 -14.07 -4.95
N ILE A 37 -4.56 -14.37 -4.72
CA ILE A 37 -5.01 -15.60 -4.07
C ILE A 37 -5.84 -16.42 -5.07
N ASP A 38 -5.53 -17.69 -5.23
CA ASP A 38 -6.36 -18.64 -6.00
C ASP A 38 -7.71 -18.83 -5.30
N ALA A 39 -8.81 -18.57 -6.02
CA ALA A 39 -10.14 -18.58 -5.43
C ALA A 39 -10.67 -19.99 -5.08
N ARG A 40 -10.04 -21.05 -5.59
CA ARG A 40 -10.43 -22.44 -5.37
C ARG A 40 -9.65 -23.09 -4.23
N THR A 41 -8.35 -22.77 -4.11
CA THR A 41 -7.46 -23.39 -3.12
C THR A 41 -7.15 -22.48 -1.94
N SER A 42 -7.38 -21.16 -2.08
CA SER A 42 -6.95 -20.12 -1.14
C SER A 42 -5.42 -19.98 -1.04
N ASP A 43 -4.67 -20.53 -2.00
CA ASP A 43 -3.22 -20.37 -2.06
C ASP A 43 -2.85 -18.95 -2.50
N ILE A 44 -1.86 -18.36 -1.85
CA ILE A 44 -1.23 -17.14 -2.32
C ILE A 44 -0.25 -17.53 -3.42
N ILE A 45 -0.50 -17.06 -4.65
CA ILE A 45 0.29 -17.42 -5.83
C ILE A 45 1.25 -16.31 -6.27
N TRP A 46 1.07 -15.10 -5.74
CA TRP A 46 1.94 -13.96 -5.96
C TRP A 46 1.78 -12.94 -4.84
N GLU A 47 2.88 -12.28 -4.49
CA GLU A 47 2.93 -11.20 -3.51
C GLU A 47 3.90 -10.11 -3.99
N ASP A 48 3.58 -8.85 -3.72
CA ASP A 48 4.49 -7.73 -3.92
C ASP A 48 4.13 -6.55 -3.02
N SER A 49 5.04 -5.59 -2.92
CA SER A 49 4.87 -4.38 -2.14
C SER A 49 5.42 -3.15 -2.86
N ALA A 50 4.78 -2.01 -2.63
CA ALA A 50 5.23 -0.73 -3.15
C ALA A 50 5.33 0.29 -2.01
N GLU A 51 6.47 0.99 -1.96
CA GLU A 51 6.75 2.01 -0.95
C GLU A 51 6.75 3.40 -1.59
N ILE A 52 6.08 4.35 -0.94
CA ILE A 52 6.14 5.77 -1.28
C ILE A 52 6.63 6.56 -0.07
N LYS A 53 7.68 7.36 -0.29
CA LYS A 53 8.15 8.37 0.65
C LYS A 53 7.91 9.75 0.06
N LYS A 54 7.18 10.60 0.77
CA LYS A 54 7.03 12.02 0.45
C LYS A 54 7.65 12.82 1.59
N GLN A 55 8.58 13.71 1.26
CA GLN A 55 9.18 14.64 2.23
C GLN A 55 8.98 16.07 1.71
N GLY A 56 8.31 16.89 2.51
CA GLY A 56 8.21 18.33 2.32
C GLY A 56 9.17 19.05 3.24
N LEU A 57 9.98 19.94 2.68
CA LEU A 57 10.74 20.95 3.43
C LEU A 57 9.82 22.16 3.61
N GLU A 58 9.74 22.72 4.82
CA GLU A 58 8.97 23.96 5.06
C GLU A 58 9.71 25.25 4.61
N ASP A 59 10.92 25.11 4.05
CA ASP A 59 11.71 26.27 3.62
C ASP A 59 11.38 26.73 2.20
N ALA A 60 10.35 27.57 2.11
CA ALA A 60 10.41 28.85 1.38
C ALA A 60 9.07 29.61 1.53
N VAL A 61 8.74 30.02 2.76
CA VAL A 61 7.82 31.15 2.92
C VAL A 61 8.61 32.40 2.53
N TYR A 62 8.56 32.79 1.26
CA TYR A 62 8.97 34.13 0.86
C TYR A 62 8.07 35.12 1.61
N ARG A 63 8.68 35.96 2.44
CA ARG A 63 8.07 37.19 2.97
C ARG A 63 8.33 38.35 2.03
#